data_AF-A0AB38YJ49-F1
#
_entry.id   AF-A0AB38YJ49-F1
#
_cell.length_a   1.000
_cell.length_b   1.000
_cell.length_c   1.000
_cell.angle_alpha   90.00
_cell.angle_beta   90.00
_cell.angle_gamma   90.00
#
_symmetry.space_group_name_H-M   'P 1'
#
loop_
_entity.id
_entity.type
_entity.pdbx_description
1 polymer ?
#
loop_
_entity_poly.entity_id
_entity_poly.type
_entity_poly.pdbx_seq_one_letter_code
_entity_poly.pdbx_strand_id
1 'polypeptide(L)'
;MTDRHWLLNINAVRAAQKCARLVELEFSTKMPLARTDFLEKIAECAASSDSQALKAAVKELTDIIHPDQDLPEDNQETLVHMGKTYPRWRDGKIFSGIYRGAPVYSEVPS
;
A
#
# COMPACT_ATOMS: atom_id res chain seq x y z
N MET A 1 -14.33 -10.05 2.16
CA MET A 1 -14.61 -10.19 3.60
C MET A 1 -13.92 -9.03 4.28
N THR A 2 -14.65 -8.12 4.92
CA THR A 2 -14.03 -6.94 5.51
C THR A 2 -13.45 -7.32 6.86
N ASP A 3 -12.20 -7.74 6.87
CA ASP A 3 -11.48 -8.15 8.06
C ASP A 3 -11.39 -6.99 9.05
N ARG A 4 -12.30 -7.02 10.03
CA ARG A 4 -12.32 -6.13 11.19
C ARG A 4 -11.17 -6.42 12.17
N HIS A 5 -10.16 -7.17 11.75
CA HIS A 5 -8.97 -7.49 12.54
C HIS A 5 -8.25 -6.22 13.01
N TRP A 6 -8.36 -5.12 12.26
CA TRP A 6 -7.82 -3.83 12.70
C TRP A 6 -8.49 -3.27 13.96
N LEU A 7 -9.77 -3.59 14.23
CA LEU A 7 -10.44 -3.16 15.47
C LEU A 7 -9.83 -3.80 16.73
N LEU A 8 -9.08 -4.90 16.57
CA LEU A 8 -8.37 -5.55 17.68
C LEU A 8 -7.05 -4.84 18.02
N ASN A 9 -6.55 -3.98 17.13
CA ASN A 9 -5.31 -3.24 17.33
C ASN A 9 -5.62 -1.82 17.82
N ILE A 10 -5.24 -1.52 19.07
CA ILE A 10 -5.47 -0.20 19.68
C ILE A 10 -4.82 0.95 18.89
N ASN A 11 -3.69 0.70 18.22
CA ASN A 11 -3.04 1.70 17.39
C ASN A 11 -3.85 1.99 16.13
N ALA A 12 -4.38 0.95 15.48
CA ALA A 12 -5.27 1.11 14.33
C ALA A 12 -6.56 1.83 14.74
N VAL A 13 -7.15 1.49 15.89
CA VAL A 13 -8.34 2.19 16.39
C VAL A 13 -8.06 3.67 16.65
N ARG A 14 -6.91 4.02 17.23
CA ARG A 14 -6.51 5.43 17.44
C ARG A 14 -6.30 6.17 16.12
N ALA A 15 -5.60 5.56 15.16
CA ALA A 15 -5.38 6.14 13.84
C ALA A 15 -6.72 6.33 13.09
N ALA A 16 -7.64 5.36 13.19
CA ALA A 16 -8.96 5.46 12.60
C ALA A 16 -9.84 6.53 13.26
N GLN A 17 -9.79 6.67 14.60
CA GLN A 17 -10.46 7.76 15.32
C GLN A 17 -9.99 9.14 14.87
N LYS A 18 -8.67 9.28 14.65
CA LYS A 18 -8.06 10.50 14.10
C LYS A 18 -8.58 10.79 12.70
N CYS A 19 -8.64 9.78 11.82
CA CYS A 19 -9.23 9.91 10.48
C CYS A 19 -10.71 10.34 10.54
N ALA A 20 -11.52 9.66 11.36
CA ALA A 20 -12.93 9.98 11.51
C ALA A 20 -13.18 11.42 11.96
N ARG A 21 -12.35 11.92 12.90
CA ARG A 21 -12.43 13.30 13.37
C ARG A 21 -12.06 14.31 12.27
N LEU A 22 -11.03 14.02 11.48
CA LEU A 22 -10.62 14.89 10.37
C LEU A 22 -11.70 14.95 9.28
N VAL A 23 -12.30 13.81 8.94
CA VAL A 23 -13.43 13.76 7.99
C VAL A 23 -14.65 14.51 8.53
N GLU A 24 -14.93 14.40 9.84
CA GLU A 24 -16.03 15.15 10.46
C GLU A 24 -15.80 16.66 10.40
N LEU A 25 -14.55 17.14 10.54
CA LEU A 25 -14.22 18.55 10.41
C LEU A 25 -14.35 19.06 8.97
N GLU A 26 -13.88 18.27 8.00
CA GLU A 26 -13.83 18.68 6.58
C GLU A 26 -15.18 18.54 5.88
N PHE A 27 -15.88 17.42 6.10
CA PHE A 27 -17.10 17.06 5.38
C PHE A 27 -18.36 17.21 6.24
N SER A 28 -18.24 17.70 7.49
CA SER A 28 -19.35 17.79 8.45
C SER A 28 -20.15 16.49 8.59
N THR A 29 -19.50 15.34 8.33
CA THR A 29 -20.14 14.03 8.25
C THR A 29 -19.61 13.12 9.35
N LYS A 30 -20.53 12.62 10.19
CA LYS A 30 -20.20 11.62 11.22
C LYS A 30 -19.91 10.28 10.58
N MET A 31 -18.69 9.77 10.78
CA MET A 31 -18.28 8.48 10.24
C MET A 31 -17.99 7.46 11.36
N PRO A 32 -18.92 6.53 11.65
CA PRO A 32 -18.70 5.52 12.67
C PRO A 32 -17.67 4.48 12.25
N LEU A 33 -16.75 4.17 13.17
CA LEU A 33 -15.66 3.20 13.00
C LEU A 33 -16.15 1.76 12.77
N ALA A 34 -17.36 1.45 13.25
CA ALA A 34 -17.97 0.12 13.11
C ALA A 34 -18.52 -0.16 11.70
N ARG A 35 -18.44 0.79 10.77
CA ARG A 35 -18.85 0.58 9.38
C ARG A 35 -17.93 -0.43 8.72
N THR A 36 -18.52 -1.39 8.01
CA THR A 36 -17.76 -2.32 7.15
C THR A 36 -16.98 -1.57 6.07
N ASP A 37 -17.53 -0.46 5.61
CA ASP A 37 -16.97 0.36 4.53
C ASP A 37 -16.07 1.50 5.01
N PHE A 38 -15.69 1.51 6.28
CA PHE A 38 -14.99 2.64 6.89
C PHE A 38 -13.68 2.99 6.15
N LEU A 39 -12.86 1.96 5.85
CA LEU A 39 -11.55 2.14 5.23
C LEU A 39 -11.66 2.66 3.78
N GLU A 40 -12.61 2.14 3.01
CA GLU A 40 -12.86 2.58 1.63
C GLU A 40 -13.34 4.03 1.61
N LYS A 41 -14.30 4.37 2.48
CA LYS A 41 -14.81 5.74 2.62
C LYS A 41 -13.75 6.75 3.03
N ILE A 42 -12.90 6.46 4.02
CA ILE A 42 -11.84 7.41 4.42
C ILE A 42 -10.79 7.58 3.31
N ALA A 43 -10.50 6.52 2.54
CA ALA A 43 -9.54 6.57 1.44
C ALA A 43 -10.09 7.43 0.30
N GLU A 44 -11.37 7.28 -0.05
CA GLU A 44 -12.08 8.13 -1.01
C GLU A 44 -12.09 9.60 -0.54
N CYS A 45 -12.41 9.85 0.74
CA CYS A 45 -12.35 11.18 1.33
C CYS A 45 -10.93 11.78 1.30
N ALA A 46 -9.90 10.99 1.59
CA ALA A 46 -8.51 11.44 1.54
C ALA A 46 -8.01 11.69 0.11
N ALA A 47 -8.48 10.92 -0.87
CA ALA A 47 -8.16 11.12 -2.29
C ALA A 47 -8.82 12.39 -2.85
N SER A 48 -10.06 12.66 -2.42
CA SER A 48 -10.84 13.82 -2.88
C SER A 48 -10.56 15.10 -2.08
N SER A 49 -9.97 14.99 -0.88
CA SER A 49 -9.59 16.12 -0.03
C SER A 49 -8.16 16.57 -0.31
N ASP A 50 -7.89 17.87 -0.21
CA ASP A 50 -6.53 18.42 -0.24
C ASP A 50 -5.86 18.44 1.15
N SER A 51 -6.57 18.01 2.19
CA SER A 51 -6.05 18.01 3.56
C SER A 51 -4.91 17.00 3.71
N GLN A 52 -3.69 17.52 3.80
CA GLN A 52 -2.50 16.71 4.05
C GLN A 52 -2.59 15.97 5.39
N ALA A 53 -3.26 16.56 6.39
CA ALA A 53 -3.49 15.92 7.69
C ALA A 53 -4.35 14.65 7.56
N LEU A 54 -5.39 14.68 6.72
CA LEU A 54 -6.24 13.53 6.46
C LEU A 54 -5.48 12.44 5.70
N LYS A 55 -4.76 12.82 4.63
CA LYS A 55 -3.94 11.88 3.85
C LYS A 55 -2.89 11.18 4.71
N ALA A 56 -2.21 11.92 5.58
CA ALA A 56 -1.21 11.36 6.49
C ALA A 56 -1.84 10.40 7.52
N ALA A 57 -3.00 10.76 8.09
CA ALA A 57 -3.69 9.89 9.04
C ALA A 57 -4.22 8.60 8.39
N VAL A 58 -4.76 8.68 7.17
CA VAL A 58 -5.21 7.50 6.42
C VAL A 58 -4.03 6.61 6.06
N LYS A 59 -2.90 7.18 5.62
CA LYS A 59 -1.68 6.41 5.36
C LYS A 59 -1.19 5.67 6.61
N GLU A 60 -1.14 6.35 7.75
CA GLU A 60 -0.77 5.74 9.05
C GLU A 60 -1.70 4.58 9.41
N LEU A 61 -3.01 4.72 9.17
CA LEU A 61 -3.95 3.63 9.40
C LEU A 61 -3.69 2.45 8.46
N THR A 62 -3.55 2.70 7.15
CA THR A 62 -3.29 1.64 6.16
C THR A 62 -2.01 0.87 6.48
N ASP A 63 -0.94 1.57 6.89
CA ASP A 63 0.34 0.98 7.30
C ASP A 63 0.17 0.02 8.50
N ILE A 64 -0.64 0.40 9.49
CA ILE A 64 -0.90 -0.45 10.67
C ILE A 64 -1.75 -1.68 10.32
N ILE A 65 -2.73 -1.52 9.43
CA ILE A 65 -3.66 -2.60 9.05
C ILE A 65 -3.00 -3.58 8.07
N HIS A 66 -2.22 -3.02 7.14
CA HIS A 66 -1.56 -3.73 6.08
C HIS A 66 -0.05 -3.41 6.11
N PRO A 67 0.68 -3.86 7.15
CA PRO A 67 2.12 -3.61 7.26
C PRO A 67 2.93 -4.31 6.16
N ASP A 68 2.30 -5.22 5.41
CA ASP A 68 2.87 -5.96 4.29
C ASP A 68 2.54 -5.32 2.92
N GLN A 69 1.75 -4.25 2.89
CA GLN A 69 1.43 -3.49 1.66
C GLN A 69 2.35 -2.27 1.47
N ASP A 70 3.63 -2.41 1.81
CA ASP A 70 4.69 -1.69 1.11
C ASP A 70 4.98 -2.45 -0.20
N LEU A 71 3.94 -2.67 -1.01
CA LEU A 71 4.11 -3.14 -2.38
C LEU A 71 4.20 -1.88 -3.23
N PRO A 72 5.39 -1.50 -3.72
CA PRO A 72 5.46 -0.57 -4.82
C PRO A 72 4.60 -1.13 -5.95
N GLU A 73 3.59 -0.36 -6.35
CA GLU A 73 2.69 -0.65 -7.48
C GLU A 73 3.44 -0.73 -8.83
N ASP A 74 4.77 -0.63 -8.79
CA ASP A 74 5.70 -0.89 -9.88
C ASP A 74 6.93 -1.64 -9.35
N ASN A 75 6.83 -2.96 -9.21
CA ASN A 75 8.01 -3.83 -9.14
C ASN A 75 8.28 -4.48 -10.52
N GLN A 76 7.95 -3.75 -11.59
CA GLN A 76 8.43 -4.02 -12.93
C GLN A 76 9.80 -3.36 -13.13
N GLU A 77 10.70 -3.52 -12.15
CA GLU A 77 12.07 -3.03 -12.30
C GLU A 77 12.68 -3.78 -13.49
N THR A 78 12.79 -3.09 -14.61
CA THR A 78 13.36 -3.61 -15.83
C THR A 78 14.76 -3.04 -15.98
N LEU A 79 15.67 -3.85 -16.49
CA LEU A 79 17.04 -3.46 -16.75
C LEU A 79 17.36 -3.59 -18.24
N VAL A 80 18.20 -2.69 -18.73
CA VAL A 80 18.72 -2.74 -20.11
C VAL A 80 20.02 -3.52 -20.11
N HIS A 81 20.04 -4.67 -20.78
CA HIS A 81 21.23 -5.48 -20.99
C HIS A 81 21.42 -5.73 -22.49
N MET A 82 22.58 -5.31 -23.04
CA MET A 82 22.88 -5.39 -24.48
C MET A 82 21.81 -4.75 -25.38
N GLY A 83 21.27 -3.60 -24.97
CA GLY A 83 20.25 -2.85 -25.73
C GLY A 83 18.86 -3.47 -25.73
N LYS A 84 18.63 -4.52 -24.93
CA LYS A 84 17.33 -5.16 -24.73
C LYS A 84 16.88 -5.01 -23.29
N THR A 85 15.58 -4.85 -23.10
CA THR A 85 14.96 -4.64 -21.78
C THR A 85 14.47 -5.98 -21.22
N TYR A 86 14.86 -6.29 -19.99
CA TYR A 86 14.48 -7.52 -19.28
C TYR A 86 13.91 -7.19 -17.91
N PRO A 87 12.93 -7.97 -17.39
CA PRO A 87 12.52 -7.84 -16.01
C PRO A 87 13.67 -8.28 -15.10
N ARG A 88 13.99 -7.47 -14.09
CA ARG A 88 15.04 -7.75 -13.11
C ARG A 88 14.68 -8.96 -12.24
N TRP A 89 13.39 -9.18 -12.01
CA TRP A 89 12.87 -10.25 -11.16
C TRP A 89 11.96 -11.18 -11.96
N ARG A 90 12.16 -12.50 -11.82
CA ARG A 90 11.30 -13.52 -12.41
C ARG A 90 11.33 -14.78 -11.55
N ASP A 91 10.15 -15.29 -11.16
CA ASP A 91 10.02 -16.51 -10.34
C ASP A 91 10.88 -16.50 -9.05
N GLY A 92 10.95 -15.36 -8.36
CA GLY A 92 11.75 -15.19 -7.15
C GLY A 92 13.28 -15.15 -7.37
N LYS A 93 13.72 -15.15 -8.62
CA LYS A 93 15.13 -15.09 -9.02
C LYS A 93 15.46 -13.73 -9.64
N ILE A 94 16.70 -13.27 -9.45
CA ILE A 94 17.21 -12.02 -10.00
C ILE A 94 17.92 -12.27 -11.33
N PHE A 95 17.74 -11.36 -12.28
CA PHE A 95 18.43 -11.40 -13.57
C PHE A 95 19.95 -11.45 -13.36
N SER A 96 20.57 -12.50 -13.90
CA SER A 96 22.00 -12.78 -13.77
C SER A 96 22.77 -12.45 -15.05
N GLY A 97 22.10 -12.50 -16.22
CA GLY A 97 22.70 -12.21 -17.51
C GLY A 97 21.97 -12.88 -18.67
N ILE A 98 22.64 -12.96 -19.82
CA ILE A 98 22.14 -13.66 -21.02
C ILE A 98 23.07 -14.85 -21.33
N TYR A 99 22.49 -16.05 -21.43
CA TYR A 99 23.20 -17.25 -21.87
C TYR A 99 22.56 -17.80 -23.15
N ARG A 100 23.35 -17.93 -24.22
CA ARG A 100 22.87 -18.38 -25.54
C ARG A 100 21.65 -17.61 -26.06
N GLY A 101 21.57 -16.31 -25.76
CA GLY A 101 20.48 -15.43 -26.20
C GLY A 101 19.22 -15.46 -25.32
N ALA A 102 19.17 -16.29 -24.27
CA ALA A 102 18.06 -16.33 -23.32
C ALA A 102 18.46 -15.65 -21.98
N PRO A 103 17.54 -14.92 -21.32
CA PRO A 103 17.81 -14.34 -20.01
C PRO A 103 17.90 -15.45 -18.95
N VAL A 104 18.91 -15.36 -18.10
CA VAL A 104 19.17 -16.29 -17.00
C VAL A 104 18.89 -15.55 -15.68
N TYR A 105 18.24 -16.26 -14.77
CA TYR A 105 17.89 -15.75 -13.44
C TYR A 105 18.51 -16.65 -12.37
N SER A 106 19.17 -16.05 -11.37
CA SER A 106 19.82 -16.74 -10.25
C SER A 106 19.14 -16.40 -8.92
N GLU A 107 19.27 -17.28 -7.93
CA GLU A 107 18.80 -16.99 -6.57
C GLU A 107 19.57 -15.79 -6.00
N VAL A 108 18.88 -14.96 -5.22
CA VAL A 108 19.53 -13.84 -4.54
C VAL A 108 20.38 -14.42 -3.42
N PRO A 109 21.70 -14.16 -3.36
CA PRO A 109 22.49 -14.52 -2.20
C PRO A 109 21.91 -13.78 -0.98
N SER A 110 21.43 -14.55 0.00
CA SER A 110 20.93 -14.02 1.29
C SER A 110 22.04 -13.39 2.12
#